data_AF-A0A9D8RE42-F1
#
_entry.id   AF-A0A9D8RE42-F1
#
_cell.length_a   1.000
_cell.length_b   1.000
_cell.length_c   1.000
_cell.angle_alpha   90.00
_cell.angle_beta   90.00
_cell.angle_gamma   90.00
#
_symmetry.space_group_name_H-M   'P 1'
#
loop_
_entity.id
_entity.type
_entity.pdbx_description
1 polymer ?
#
loop_
_entity_poly.entity_id
_entity_poly.type
_entity_poly.pdbx_seq_one_letter_code
_entity_poly.pdbx_strand_id
1 'polypeptide(L)'
;MHNDDVIYSFAPLIQPDSEILFLGSAPSVLSRRNQFFYGNPTNRFWKILSALYHEDFIHADIATKIILLRKHHIALSDVYASCQMKKIGSSLDSNIINQVFQNIPLLVCGTRIQHIYITSKKA
;
A
#
# COMPACT_ATOMS: atom_id res chain seq x y z
N MET A 1 -25.75 7.98 -15.87
CA MET A 1 -24.28 8.14 -15.95
C MET A 1 -23.70 7.49 -14.71
N HIS A 2 -23.12 6.29 -14.81
CA HIS A 2 -22.44 5.67 -13.67
C HIS A 2 -21.10 6.38 -13.50
N ASN A 3 -20.95 7.10 -12.40
CA ASN A 3 -19.67 7.67 -12.01
C ASN A 3 -18.84 6.48 -11.50
N ASP A 4 -18.12 5.80 -12.39
CA ASP A 4 -17.19 4.75 -12.00
C ASP A 4 -16.00 5.44 -11.33
N ASP A 5 -16.07 5.60 -9.99
CA ASP A 5 -15.03 6.24 -9.20
C ASP A 5 -13.68 5.54 -9.45
N VAL A 6 -12.80 6.24 -10.15
CA VAL A 6 -11.41 5.80 -10.36
C VAL A 6 -10.68 5.92 -9.02
N ILE A 7 -10.12 4.80 -8.58
CA ILE A 7 -9.27 4.70 -7.41
C ILE A 7 -7.83 4.86 -7.89
N TYR A 8 -7.14 5.85 -7.35
CA TYR A 8 -5.70 6.03 -7.55
C TYR A 8 -4.94 5.48 -6.35
N SER A 9 -3.75 4.91 -6.60
CA SER A 9 -2.78 4.61 -5.55
C SER A 9 -2.37 5.90 -4.83
N PHE A 10 -1.94 5.75 -3.58
CA PHE A 10 -1.20 6.82 -2.91
C PHE A 10 0.16 7.03 -3.59
N ALA A 11 0.78 8.18 -3.31
CA ALA A 11 2.18 8.36 -3.61
C ALA A 11 2.98 7.23 -2.93
N PRO A 12 3.91 6.57 -3.64
CA PRO A 12 4.71 5.52 -3.05
C PRO A 12 5.54 6.11 -1.91
N LEU A 13 5.55 5.42 -0.77
CA LEU A 13 6.45 5.76 0.33
C LEU A 13 7.74 4.99 0.08
N ILE A 14 8.72 5.65 -0.53
CA ILE A 14 9.97 5.03 -0.97
C ILE A 14 11.12 6.01 -0.83
N GLN A 15 12.31 5.50 -0.52
CA GLN A 15 13.54 6.28 -0.38
C GLN A 15 14.72 5.55 -1.05
N PRO A 16 15.81 6.26 -1.38
CA PRO A 16 17.00 5.64 -1.97
C PRO A 16 17.59 4.49 -1.13
N ASP A 17 17.46 4.57 0.20
CA ASP A 17 17.94 3.58 1.15
C ASP A 17 16.92 2.50 1.50
N SER A 18 15.74 2.47 0.86
CA SER A 18 14.76 1.40 1.08
C SER A 18 15.30 0.07 0.57
N GLU A 19 15.10 -1.01 1.33
CA GLU A 19 15.60 -2.36 1.02
C GLU A 19 14.46 -3.36 0.76
N ILE A 20 13.29 -3.10 1.35
CA ILE A 20 12.10 -3.95 1.26
C ILE A 20 10.95 -3.11 0.71
N LEU A 21 10.28 -3.61 -0.33
CA LEU A 21 9.04 -3.01 -0.86
C LEU A 21 7.86 -3.93 -0.59
N PHE A 22 6.85 -3.43 0.14
CA PHE A 22 5.56 -4.09 0.23
C PHE A 22 4.59 -3.51 -0.80
N LEU A 23 3.98 -4.39 -1.60
CA LEU A 23 2.98 -4.06 -2.60
C LEU A 23 1.58 -4.52 -2.14
N GLY A 24 0.67 -3.56 -2.00
CA GLY A 24 -0.77 -3.79 -1.93
C GLY A 24 -1.39 -3.93 -3.33
N SER A 25 -2.69 -4.25 -3.43
CA SER A 25 -3.42 -4.24 -4.71
C SER A 25 -3.83 -2.83 -5.10
N ALA A 26 -4.73 -2.23 -4.33
CA ALA A 26 -5.19 -0.85 -4.43
C ALA A 26 -5.71 -0.36 -3.06
N PRO A 27 -5.81 0.96 -2.85
CA PRO A 27 -6.33 1.51 -1.60
C PRO A 27 -7.76 1.07 -1.28
N SER A 28 -7.95 0.45 -0.11
CA SER A 28 -9.28 0.14 0.43
C SER A 28 -10.07 1.40 0.79
N VAL A 29 -11.40 1.29 0.99
CA VAL A 29 -12.24 2.42 1.42
C VAL A 29 -11.69 3.10 2.67
N LEU A 30 -11.27 2.32 3.67
CA LEU A 30 -10.71 2.87 4.92
C LEU A 30 -9.31 3.45 4.72
N SER A 31 -8.47 2.82 3.89
CA SER A 31 -7.17 3.40 3.50
C SER A 31 -7.36 4.78 2.86
N ARG A 32 -8.33 4.92 1.94
CA ARG A 32 -8.63 6.20 1.28
C ARG A 32 -9.15 7.25 2.24
N ARG A 33 -10.03 6.88 3.18
CA ARG A 33 -10.49 7.82 4.22
C ARG A 33 -9.33 8.33 5.08
N ASN A 34 -8.38 7.45 5.39
CA ASN A 34 -7.21 7.78 6.20
C ASN A 34 -6.07 8.41 5.38
N GLN A 35 -6.20 8.48 4.05
CA GLN A 35 -5.15 8.93 3.12
C GLN A 35 -3.80 8.23 3.34
N PHE A 36 -3.84 6.94 3.70
CA PHE A 36 -2.64 6.16 3.99
C PHE A 36 -2.83 4.66 3.78
N PHE A 37 -1.73 3.93 3.63
CA PHE A 37 -1.72 2.49 3.36
C PHE A 37 -2.34 1.67 4.50
N TYR A 38 -2.96 0.55 4.14
CA TYR A 38 -3.47 -0.48 5.08
C TYR A 38 -4.36 0.07 6.22
N GLY A 39 -5.29 0.99 5.91
CA GLY A 39 -6.15 1.64 6.91
C GLY A 39 -7.28 0.77 7.47
N ASN A 40 -7.50 -0.45 6.95
CA ASN A 40 -8.52 -1.36 7.47
C ASN A 40 -8.00 -2.08 8.74
N PRO A 41 -8.67 -1.97 9.92
CA PRO A 41 -8.23 -2.62 11.15
C PRO A 41 -8.13 -4.15 11.11
N THR A 42 -8.83 -4.79 10.17
CA THR A 42 -8.72 -6.24 9.93
C THR A 42 -7.48 -6.61 9.12
N ASN A 43 -6.85 -5.66 8.44
CA ASN A 43 -5.57 -5.86 7.77
C ASN A 43 -4.48 -6.13 8.82
N ARG A 44 -3.70 -7.19 8.61
CA ARG A 44 -2.68 -7.65 9.56
C ARG A 44 -1.30 -7.00 9.36
N PHE A 45 -1.12 -6.17 8.33
CA PHE A 45 0.17 -5.58 7.96
C PHE A 45 0.84 -4.87 9.15
N TRP A 46 0.17 -3.90 9.75
CA TRP A 46 0.72 -3.16 10.90
C TRP A 46 0.93 -4.03 12.14
N LYS A 47 0.06 -5.04 12.35
CA LYS A 47 0.19 -6.00 13.46
C LYS A 47 1.44 -6.88 13.30
N ILE A 48 1.70 -7.32 12.07
CA ILE A 48 2.89 -8.11 11.73
C ILE A 48 4.15 -7.27 11.91
N LEU A 49 4.21 -6.05 11.36
CA LEU A 49 5.37 -5.18 11.55
C LEU A 49 5.62 -4.88 13.03
N SER A 50 4.56 -4.65 13.82
CA SER A 50 4.72 -4.42 15.26
C SER A 50 5.33 -5.60 15.98
N ALA A 51 4.89 -6.81 15.64
CA ALA A 51 5.42 -8.04 16.23
C ALA A 51 6.86 -8.33 15.81
N LEU A 52 7.22 -8.06 14.54
CA LEU A 52 8.55 -8.32 14.00
C LEU A 52 9.62 -7.35 14.52
N TYR A 53 9.27 -6.07 14.62
CA TYR A 53 10.23 -5.01 14.98
C TYR A 53 10.12 -4.57 16.44
N HIS A 54 9.17 -5.13 17.21
CA HIS A 54 8.89 -4.75 18.60
C HIS A 54 8.61 -3.25 18.79
N GLU A 55 7.90 -2.65 17.82
CA GLU A 55 7.52 -1.23 17.81
C GLU A 55 6.01 -1.07 17.58
N ASP A 56 5.40 -0.03 18.14
CA ASP A 56 3.95 0.13 18.09
C ASP A 56 3.46 0.75 16.77
N PHE A 57 3.51 -0.01 15.67
CA PHE A 57 2.91 0.45 14.41
C PHE A 57 1.38 0.52 14.50
N ILE A 58 0.72 -0.18 15.42
CA ILE A 58 -0.75 -0.26 15.46
C ILE A 58 -1.34 1.08 15.91
N HIS A 59 -0.79 1.66 16.98
CA HIS A 59 -1.30 2.90 17.57
C HIS A 59 -0.53 4.15 17.13
N ALA A 60 0.60 4.00 16.44
CA ALA A 60 1.33 5.12 15.84
C ALA A 60 0.45 5.93 14.87
N ASP A 61 0.59 7.26 14.93
CA ASP A 61 0.04 8.14 13.91
C ASP A 61 0.80 8.00 12.57
N ILE A 62 0.30 8.63 11.50
CA ILE A 62 0.90 8.50 10.16
C ILE A 62 2.35 8.99 10.14
N ALA A 63 2.65 10.10 10.82
CA ALA A 63 4.00 10.66 10.87
C ALA A 63 4.97 9.69 11.55
N THR A 64 4.58 9.10 12.67
CA THR A 64 5.34 8.10 13.40
C THR A 64 5.50 6.82 12.57
N LYS A 65 4.43 6.33 11.92
CA LYS A 65 4.53 5.18 11.00
C LYS A 65 5.57 5.42 9.91
N ILE A 66 5.60 6.61 9.31
CA ILE A 66 6.62 6.96 8.31
C ILE A 66 8.02 6.86 8.93
N ILE A 67 8.25 7.46 10.11
CA ILE A 67 9.55 7.38 10.80
C ILE A 67 9.98 5.93 11.04
N LEU A 68 9.08 5.07 11.54
CA LEU A 68 9.37 3.66 11.80
C LEU A 68 9.66 2.89 10.49
N LEU A 69 8.88 3.12 9.44
CA LEU A 69 9.11 2.51 8.13
C LEU A 69 10.48 2.91 7.56
N ARG A 70 10.85 4.19 7.66
CA ARG A 70 12.17 4.69 7.24
C ARG A 70 13.29 4.06 8.06
N LYS A 71 13.13 3.99 9.38
CA LYS A 71 14.09 3.36 10.31
C LYS A 71 14.42 1.92 9.92
N HIS A 72 13.44 1.18 9.40
CA HIS A 72 13.60 -0.22 8.99
C HIS A 72 13.76 -0.41 7.47
N HIS A 73 14.01 0.67 6.73
CA HIS A 73 14.22 0.64 5.27
C HIS A 73 13.05 0.00 4.49
N ILE A 74 11.82 0.22 4.98
CA ILE A 74 10.60 -0.33 4.40
C ILE A 74 9.93 0.72 3.49
N ALA A 75 9.72 0.34 2.24
CA ALA A 75 8.92 1.07 1.26
C ALA A 75 7.53 0.45 1.08
N LEU A 76 6.54 1.30 0.77
CA LEU A 76 5.15 0.90 0.50
C LEU A 76 4.67 1.46 -0.83
N SER A 77 4.00 0.64 -1.62
CA SER A 77 3.22 1.06 -2.78
C SER A 77 2.07 0.07 -3.02
N ASP A 78 1.24 0.35 -4.02
CA ASP A 78 0.29 -0.60 -4.58
C ASP A 78 0.76 -1.10 -5.95
N VAL A 79 0.24 -2.23 -6.42
CA VAL A 79 0.50 -2.78 -7.77
C VAL A 79 -0.22 -1.97 -8.83
N TYR A 80 -1.45 -1.56 -8.55
CA TYR A 80 -2.23 -0.74 -9.47
C TYR A 80 -1.95 0.74 -9.21
N ALA A 81 -1.50 1.46 -10.23
CA ALA A 81 -1.43 2.92 -10.24
C ALA A 81 -2.84 3.52 -10.16
N SER A 82 -3.79 2.90 -10.88
CA SER A 82 -5.21 3.17 -10.74
C SER A 82 -6.06 1.96 -11.11
N CYS A 83 -7.29 1.95 -10.63
CA CYS A 83 -8.31 0.99 -11.04
C CYS A 83 -9.72 1.54 -10.82
N GLN A 84 -10.74 0.78 -11.21
CA GLN A 84 -12.14 1.05 -10.88
C GLN A 84 -12.76 -0.13 -10.14
N MET A 85 -13.83 0.15 -9.39
CA MET A 85 -14.63 -0.90 -8.75
C MET A 85 -15.91 -1.12 -9.53
N LYS A 86 -16.13 -2.33 -10.03
CA LYS A 86 -17.38 -2.78 -10.67
C LYS A 86 -18.62 -2.52 -9.81
N LYS A 87 -18.45 -2.48 -8.49
CA LYS A 87 -19.53 -2.17 -7.53
C LYS A 87 -19.07 -1.06 -6.60
N ILE A 88 -19.79 0.06 -6.61
CA ILE A 88 -19.58 1.20 -5.71
C ILE A 88 -19.60 0.72 -4.25
N GLY A 89 -18.63 1.17 -3.46
CA GLY A 89 -18.49 0.81 -2.04
C GLY A 89 -17.88 -0.57 -1.77
N SER A 90 -17.61 -1.39 -2.79
CA SER A 90 -16.86 -2.63 -2.63
C SER A 90 -15.38 -2.36 -2.35
N SER A 91 -14.78 -3.16 -1.48
CA SER A 91 -13.32 -3.24 -1.29
C SER A 91 -12.75 -4.61 -1.62
N LEU A 92 -13.54 -5.49 -2.24
CA LEU A 92 -13.09 -6.81 -2.67
C LEU A 92 -12.33 -6.70 -3.98
N ASP A 93 -11.14 -7.30 -4.03
CA ASP A 93 -10.33 -7.35 -5.25
C ASP A 93 -11.03 -8.11 -6.41
N SER A 94 -12.08 -8.88 -6.14
CA SER A 94 -12.95 -9.49 -7.16
C SER A 94 -13.71 -8.49 -8.03
N ASN A 95 -13.85 -7.27 -7.55
CA ASN A 95 -14.60 -6.23 -8.24
C ASN A 95 -13.70 -5.19 -8.92
N ILE A 96 -12.37 -5.37 -8.87
CA ILE A 96 -11.43 -4.47 -9.53
C ILE A 96 -11.48 -4.69 -11.05
N ILE A 97 -11.67 -3.61 -11.81
CA ILE A 97 -11.67 -3.57 -13.27
C ILE A 97 -10.83 -2.38 -13.76
N ASN A 98 -10.51 -2.34 -15.06
CA ASN A 98 -9.78 -1.25 -15.72
C ASN A 98 -8.49 -0.88 -14.99
N GLN A 99 -7.64 -1.88 -14.73
CA GLN A 99 -6.41 -1.67 -13.97
C GLN A 99 -5.33 -1.01 -14.82
N VAL A 100 -4.67 0.00 -14.26
CA VAL A 100 -3.42 0.55 -14.74
C VAL A 100 -2.34 0.14 -13.74
N PHE A 101 -1.30 -0.53 -14.21
CA PHE A 101 -0.22 -1.01 -13.36
C PHE A 101 0.82 0.08 -13.09
N GLN A 102 1.41 0.06 -11.89
CA GLN A 102 2.61 0.83 -11.62
C GLN A 102 3.77 0.32 -12.49
N ASN A 103 4.66 1.23 -12.88
CA ASN A 103 5.95 0.86 -13.45
C ASN A 103 6.92 0.50 -12.31
N ILE A 104 6.86 -0.75 -11.84
CA ILE A 104 7.70 -1.22 -10.73
C ILE A 104 9.20 -1.07 -11.01
N PRO A 105 9.73 -1.41 -12.21
CA PRO A 105 11.14 -1.14 -12.52
C PRO A 105 11.55 0.32 -12.33
N LEU A 106 10.71 1.26 -12.77
CA LEU A 106 10.96 2.69 -12.56
C LEU A 106 10.87 3.06 -11.08
N LEU A 107 9.91 2.49 -10.36
CA LEU A 107 9.69 2.76 -8.94
C LEU A 107 10.91 2.36 -8.08
N VAL A 108 11.53 1.21 -8.37
CA VAL A 108 12.68 0.71 -7.60
C VAL A 108 14.03 1.23 -8.11
N CYS A 109 14.05 1.88 -9.28
CA CYS A 109 15.26 2.44 -9.86
C CYS A 109 15.91 3.46 -8.93
N GLY A 110 17.23 3.34 -8.70
CA GLY A 110 17.97 4.23 -7.81
C GLY A 110 17.74 3.99 -6.31
N THR A 111 17.07 2.89 -5.95
CA THR A 111 16.92 2.45 -4.55
C THR A 111 17.78 1.22 -4.25
N ARG A 112 17.85 0.83 -2.98
CA ARG A 112 18.49 -0.40 -2.52
C ARG A 112 17.53 -1.59 -2.42
N ILE A 113 16.35 -1.50 -3.04
CA ILE A 113 15.33 -2.54 -2.91
C ILE A 113 15.87 -3.86 -3.46
N GLN A 114 15.91 -4.86 -2.58
CA GLN A 114 16.37 -6.21 -2.86
C GLN A 114 15.25 -7.24 -2.67
N HIS A 115 14.20 -6.89 -1.89
CA HIS A 115 13.05 -7.75 -1.64
C HIS A 115 11.75 -7.02 -1.97
N ILE A 116 10.88 -7.70 -2.72
CA ILE A 116 9.52 -7.23 -3.00
C ILE A 116 8.54 -8.27 -2.46
N TYR A 117 7.66 -7.86 -1.57
CA TYR A 117 6.62 -8.70 -0.99
C TYR A 117 5.24 -8.23 -1.42
N ILE A 118 4.42 -9.17 -1.85
CA ILE A 118 3.05 -8.91 -2.25
C ILE A 118 2.13 -9.26 -1.07
N THR A 119 1.30 -8.31 -0.65
CA THR A 119 0.47 -8.43 0.56
C THR A 119 -0.99 -8.83 0.29
N SER A 120 -1.36 -8.98 -0.97
CA SER A 120 -2.70 -9.42 -1.39
C SER A 120 -2.62 -10.59 -2.38
N LYS A 121 -3.60 -11.50 -2.35
CA LYS A 121 -3.64 -12.66 -3.26
C LYS A 121 -3.86 -12.29 -4.74
N LYS A 122 -4.24 -11.05 -5.02
CA LYS A 122 -4.61 -10.55 -6.35
C LYS A 122 -3.59 -9.59 -6.96
N ALA A 123 -2.61 -9.20 -6.15
CA ALA A 123 -1.48 -8.39 -6.56
C ALA A 123 -0.38 -9.29 -7.14
#